data_AF-A0A5E8ETM9-F1
#
_entry.id   AF-A0A5E8ETM9-F1
#
_cell.length_a   1.000
_cell.length_b   1.000
_cell.length_c   1.000
_cell.angle_alpha   90.00
_cell.angle_beta   90.00
_cell.angle_gamma   90.00
#
_symmetry.space_group_name_H-M   'P 1'
#
loop_
_entity.id
_entity.type
_entity.pdbx_description
1 polymer ?
#
loop_
_entity_poly.entity_id
_entity_poly.type
_entity_poly.pdbx_seq_one_letter_code
_entity_poly.pdbx_strand_id
1 'polypeptide(L)' 'MGKGLILAATVAALAGCTTARGGFCAAAAPMRLSARAVETLSDQEARALLAHNRKGEKLCGWRP' A
#
# COMPACT_ATOMS: atom_id res chain seq x y z
N MET A 1 14.14 36.54 13.90
CA MET A 1 13.24 36.18 12.77
C MET A 1 13.44 34.75 12.26
N GLY A 2 14.64 34.15 12.31
CA GLY A 2 14.87 32.80 11.76
C GLY A 2 14.19 31.62 12.49
N LYS A 3 13.99 31.70 13.82
CA LYS A 3 13.43 30.60 14.61
C LYS A 3 11.99 30.24 14.21
N GLY A 4 11.16 31.24 13.90
CA GLY A 4 9.78 31.02 13.44
C GLY A 4 9.71 30.41 12.05
N LEU A 5 10.62 30.80 11.15
CA LEU A 5 10.72 30.25 9.80
C LEU A 5 11.18 28.78 9.81
N ILE A 6 12.15 28.44 10.66
CA ILE A 6 12.61 27.06 10.84
C ILE A 6 11.48 26.19 11.38
N LEU A 7 10.74 26.66 12.40
CA LEU A 7 9.61 25.93 12.96
C LEU A 7 8.51 25.71 11.90
N ALA A 8 8.15 26.76 11.15
CA ALA A 8 7.16 26.65 10.08
C ALA A 8 7.59 25.67 8.97
N ALA A 9 8.85 25.69 8.57
CA ALA A 9 9.39 24.76 7.57
C ALA A 9 9.35 23.30 8.07
N THR A 10 9.70 23.05 9.34
CA THR A 10 9.64 21.70 9.92
C THR A 10 8.20 21.16 10.01
N VAL A 11 7.24 22.00 10.41
CA VAL A 11 5.82 21.61 10.47
C VAL A 11 5.26 21.32 9.08
N ALA A 12 5.59 22.15 8.08
CA ALA A 12 5.17 21.94 6.70
C ALA A 12 5.75 20.63 6.11
N ALA A 13 7.02 20.32 6.39
CA ALA A 13 7.65 19.07 5.95
C ALA A 13 7.00 17.82 6.58
N LEU A 14 6.66 17.88 7.87
CA LEU A 14 6.02 16.76 8.58
C LEU A 14 4.56 16.54 8.14
N ALA A 15 3.83 17.61 7.82
CA ALA A 15 2.47 17.50 7.29
C ALA A 15 2.43 16.81 5.90
N GLY A 16 3.50 16.92 5.10
CA GLY A 16 3.64 16.25 3.81
C GLY A 16 3.60 14.71 3.87
N CYS A 17 3.98 14.10 5.00
CA CYS A 17 3.85 12.65 5.19
C CYS A 17 2.38 12.22 5.39
N THR A 18 1.50 13.13 5.82
CA THR A 18 0.08 12.85 6.07
C THR A 18 -0.82 13.10 4.86
N THR A 19 -0.32 13.78 3.82
CA THR A 19 -1.09 14.13 2.62
C THR A 19 -1.09 13.08 1.51
N ALA A 20 -0.33 11.99 1.66
CA ALA A 20 -0.53 10.78 0.84
C ALA A 20 -1.93 10.22 1.14
N ARG A 21 -2.91 10.54 0.28
CA ARG A 21 -4.28 10.09 0.47
C ARG A 21 -4.38 8.60 0.14
N GLY A 22 -4.68 7.82 1.17
CA GLY A 22 -5.04 6.40 1.10
C GLY A 22 -3.94 5.49 1.63
N GLY A 23 -4.24 4.77 2.72
CA GLY A 23 -3.40 3.65 3.16
C GLY A 23 -3.49 2.48 2.18
N PHE A 24 -2.73 1.42 2.42
CA PHE A 24 -2.72 0.21 1.58
C PHE A 24 -4.14 -0.27 1.19
N CYS A 25 -5.09 -0.28 2.13
CA CYS A 25 -6.47 -0.73 1.89
C CYS A 25 -7.29 0.17 0.96
N ALA A 26 -6.93 1.45 0.83
CA ALA A 26 -7.58 2.38 -0.09
C ALA A 26 -6.94 2.39 -1.48
N ALA A 27 -5.65 2.05 -1.56
CA ALA A 27 -4.88 2.06 -2.79
C ALA A 27 -4.85 0.70 -3.52
N ALA A 28 -5.20 -0.38 -2.83
CA ALA A 28 -5.13 -1.74 -3.37
C ALA A 28 -6.46 -2.50 -3.19
N ALA A 29 -6.60 -3.59 -3.94
CA ALA A 29 -7.74 -4.49 -3.90
C ALA A 29 -7.29 -5.96 -4.00
N PRO A 30 -8.15 -6.94 -3.67
CA PRO A 30 -7.83 -8.35 -3.82
C PRO A 30 -7.58 -8.69 -5.30
N MET A 31 -6.47 -9.38 -5.57
CA MET A 31 -6.15 -9.86 -6.92
C MET A 31 -6.78 -11.23 -7.16
N ARG A 32 -7.63 -11.32 -8.18
CA ARG A 32 -8.30 -12.57 -8.62
C ARG A 32 -7.94 -12.87 -10.06
N LEU A 33 -7.05 -13.83 -10.25
CA LEU A 33 -6.63 -14.27 -11.57
C LEU A 33 -7.54 -15.38 -12.09
N SER A 34 -7.66 -15.46 -13.42
CA SER A 34 -8.26 -16.63 -14.06
C SER A 34 -7.34 -17.84 -13.88
N ALA A 35 -7.90 -19.05 -13.94
CA ALA A 35 -7.10 -20.28 -13.86
C ALA A 35 -5.95 -20.26 -14.88
N ARG A 36 -6.23 -19.86 -16.13
CA ARG A 36 -5.20 -19.74 -17.18
C ARG A 36 -4.05 -18.80 -16.80
N ALA A 37 -4.32 -17.69 -16.13
CA ALA A 37 -3.29 -16.74 -15.71
C ALA A 37 -2.48 -17.28 -14.52
N VAL A 38 -3.09 -18.10 -13.66
CA VAL A 38 -2.37 -18.78 -12.56
C VAL A 38 -1.35 -19.78 -13.09
N GLU A 39 -1.71 -20.55 -14.12
CA GLU A 39 -0.81 -21.54 -14.76
C GLU A 39 0.45 -20.91 -15.38
N THR A 40 0.42 -19.61 -15.69
CA THR A 40 1.56 -18.91 -16.28
C THR A 40 2.47 -18.23 -15.27
N LEU A 41 2.14 -18.26 -13.98
CA LEU A 41 2.95 -17.63 -12.95
C LEU A 41 4.22 -18.44 -12.67
N SER A 42 5.35 -17.74 -12.55
CA SER A 42 6.50 -18.29 -11.85
C SER A 42 6.21 -18.44 -10.35
N ASP A 43 6.97 -19.30 -9.69
CA ASP A 43 6.88 -19.48 -8.24
C ASP A 43 7.05 -18.18 -7.45
N GLN A 44 7.90 -17.26 -7.95
CA GLN A 44 8.12 -15.97 -7.31
C GLN A 44 6.87 -15.09 -7.39
N GLU A 45 6.25 -15.02 -8.57
CA GLU A 45 5.03 -14.22 -8.79
C GLU A 45 3.86 -14.79 -7.99
N ALA A 46 3.70 -16.12 -7.96
CA ALA A 46 2.68 -16.79 -7.15
C ALA A 46 2.84 -16.45 -5.65
N ARG A 47 4.07 -16.50 -5.12
CA ARG A 47 4.35 -16.10 -3.73
C ARG A 47 4.03 -14.63 -3.47
N ALA A 48 4.38 -13.74 -4.38
CA ALA A 48 4.10 -12.31 -4.24
C ALA A 48 2.60 -12.02 -4.23
N LEU A 49 1.84 -12.65 -5.14
CA LEU A 49 0.39 -12.50 -5.22
C LEU A 49 -0.31 -13.03 -3.96
N LEU A 50 0.10 -14.19 -3.47
CA LEU A 50 -0.42 -14.74 -2.22
C LEU A 50 -0.09 -13.83 -1.02
N ALA A 51 1.12 -13.28 -0.96
CA ALA A 51 1.51 -12.36 0.10
C ALA A 51 0.67 -11.07 0.09
N HIS A 52 0.39 -10.52 -1.09
CA HIS A 52 -0.48 -9.37 -1.27
C HIS A 52 -1.90 -9.63 -0.75
N ASN A 53 -2.53 -10.71 -1.22
CA ASN A 53 -3.90 -11.06 -0.85
C ASN A 53 -4.04 -11.36 0.65
N ARG A 54 -3.09 -12.11 1.24
CA ARG A 54 -3.06 -12.40 2.68
C ARG A 54 -2.86 -11.14 3.53
N LYS A 55 -2.08 -10.18 3.04
CA LYS A 55 -1.91 -8.89 3.73
C LYS A 55 -3.23 -8.12 3.77
N GLY A 56 -3.95 -8.07 2.65
CA GLY A 56 -5.24 -7.40 2.61
C GLY A 56 -6.35 -8.14 3.36
N GLU A 57 -6.32 -9.47 3.43
CA GLU A 57 -7.20 -10.24 4.32
C GLU A 57 -7.00 -9.81 5.78
N LYS A 58 -5.74 -9.77 6.24
CA LYS A 58 -5.40 -9.41 7.63
C LYS A 58 -5.65 -7.95 7.98
N LEU A 59 -5.33 -7.02 7.07
CA LEU A 59 -5.34 -5.58 7.36
C LEU A 59 -6.62 -4.87 6.90
N CYS A 60 -7.28 -5.40 5.87
CA CYS A 60 -8.37 -4.71 5.15
C CYS A 60 -9.68 -5.52 5.09
N GLY A 61 -9.72 -6.73 5.65
CA GLY A 61 -10.90 -7.60 5.62
C GLY A 61 -11.25 -8.14 4.23
N TRP A 62 -10.27 -8.20 3.33
CA TRP A 62 -10.48 -8.75 1.99
C TRP A 62 -10.89 -10.22 2.03
N ARG A 63 -11.68 -10.63 1.03
CA ARG A 63 -12.06 -12.04 0.77
C ARG A 63 -11.59 -12.43 -0.63
N PRO A 64 -10.28 -12.66 -0.83
CA PRO A 64 -9.67 -12.87 -2.15
C PRO A 64 -10.29 -14.05 -2.90
#